data_AF-A0A2W4TFP5-F1
#
_entry.id   AF-A0A2W4TFP5-F1
#
_cell.length_a   1.000
_cell.length_b   1.000
_cell.length_c   1.000
_cell.angle_alpha   90.00
_cell.angle_beta   90.00
_cell.angle_gamma   90.00
#
_symmetry.space_group_name_H-M   'P 1'
#
loop_
_entity.id
_entity.type
_entity.pdbx_description
1 polymer ?
#
loop_
_entity_poly.entity_id
_entity_poly.type
_entity_poly.pdbx_seq_one_letter_code
_entity_poly.pdbx_strand_id
1 'polypeptide(L)'
;MPIQSRRVCRAPALLALAVALAAAGCGETGRPSSASRAPRSGGRPAEVIPLVPLPASVRPADGAWEPALTFEVSISDASDDLRALATVAVDIVRDAIGSAASVARDAGARARGGVHLVLDPSVVDGHPEGYRLTIGADGVEIRAAQGAGIFYGLQTLRQVLAATAPDARSRAGRPVPAALDDAEASHVLGAQGNVWTEYLKTQNAIEYMTWPRGLALAEVVWSPRDARDWDSFRAWLPHVLRQLDRIGVNYRPPAD
;
A
#
# COMPACT_ATOMS: atom_id res chain seq x y z
N MET A 1 18.88 17.96 62.44
CA MET A 1 20.22 17.85 61.81
C MET A 1 21.11 17.04 62.75
N PRO A 2 21.94 16.06 62.32
CA PRO A 2 22.25 15.59 60.97
C PRO A 2 21.84 14.11 60.74
N ILE A 3 21.45 13.75 59.51
CA ILE A 3 21.28 12.34 59.11
C ILE A 3 22.52 11.94 58.31
N GLN A 4 23.28 11.02 58.88
CA GLN A 4 24.52 10.48 58.33
C GLN A 4 24.25 9.65 57.08
N SER A 5 24.97 9.97 56.00
CA SER A 5 25.01 9.24 54.75
C SER A 5 25.86 7.98 54.89
N ARG A 6 25.25 6.79 54.84
CA ARG A 6 25.98 5.53 54.68
C ARG A 6 26.17 5.25 53.20
N ARG A 7 27.38 5.47 52.70
CA ARG A 7 27.84 4.96 51.40
C ARG A 7 28.01 3.45 51.52
N VAL A 8 27.22 2.68 50.79
CA VAL A 8 27.43 1.24 50.63
C VAL A 8 28.18 1.03 49.32
N CYS A 9 29.49 0.80 49.43
CA CYS A 9 30.29 0.19 48.36
C CYS A 9 29.87 -1.27 48.22
N ARG A 10 29.37 -1.66 47.04
CA ARG A 10 29.32 -3.07 46.62
C ARG A 10 30.04 -3.17 45.28
N ALA A 11 31.16 -3.88 45.31
CA ALA A 11 31.94 -4.26 44.13
C ALA A 11 31.13 -5.24 43.25
N PRO A 12 31.39 -5.29 41.93
CA PRO A 12 30.67 -6.17 41.02
C PRO A 12 31.22 -7.59 41.16
N ALA A 13 30.36 -8.54 41.51
CA ALA A 13 30.66 -9.96 41.39
C ALA A 13 30.38 -10.39 39.94
N LEU A 14 31.45 -10.57 39.16
CA LEU A 14 31.44 -11.27 37.88
C LEU A 14 31.14 -12.75 38.13
N LEU A 15 29.94 -13.21 37.75
CA LEU A 15 29.62 -14.63 37.71
C LEU A 15 29.66 -15.08 36.24
N ALA A 16 30.79 -15.68 35.86
CA ALA A 16 30.94 -16.42 34.62
C ALA A 16 30.13 -17.73 34.72
N LEU A 17 29.14 -17.91 33.84
CA LEU A 17 28.42 -19.17 33.71
C LEU A 17 29.04 -19.99 32.57
N ALA A 18 29.60 -21.13 32.93
CA ALA A 18 30.27 -22.07 32.07
C ALA A 18 29.30 -22.80 31.12
N VAL A 19 29.76 -22.99 29.88
CA VAL A 19 29.19 -23.87 28.87
C VAL A 19 29.38 -25.32 29.29
N ALA A 20 28.30 -26.10 29.38
CA ALA A 20 28.35 -27.55 29.54
C ALA A 20 27.93 -28.21 28.20
N LEU A 21 28.89 -28.85 27.56
CA LEU A 21 28.72 -29.72 26.40
C LEU A 21 28.21 -31.08 26.90
N ALA A 22 27.03 -31.51 26.48
CA ALA A 22 26.55 -32.89 26.67
C ALA A 22 26.20 -33.49 25.31
N ALA A 23 27.04 -34.42 24.87
CA ALA A 23 26.77 -35.28 23.73
C ALA A 23 26.01 -36.53 24.22
N ALA A 24 24.83 -36.78 23.64
CA ALA A 24 24.19 -38.09 23.61
C ALA A 24 23.38 -38.18 22.31
N GLY A 25 23.76 -39.13 21.45
CA GLY A 25 23.19 -39.35 20.14
C GLY A 25 22.06 -40.39 20.11
N CYS A 26 21.45 -40.43 18.91
CA CYS A 26 20.58 -41.45 18.33
C CYS A 26 19.12 -41.55 18.80
N GLY A 27 18.23 -41.05 17.93
CA GLY A 27 16.80 -41.30 17.92
C GLY A 27 16.13 -40.48 16.82
N GLU A 28 16.32 -40.85 15.55
CA GLU A 28 15.59 -40.28 14.41
C GLU A 28 14.10 -40.65 14.49
N THR A 29 13.32 -39.84 15.20
CA THR A 29 11.87 -39.81 15.02
C THR A 29 11.58 -38.91 13.83
N GLY A 30 11.26 -39.54 12.69
CA GLY A 30 10.89 -38.85 11.46
C GLY A 30 9.84 -37.77 11.71
N ARG A 31 10.21 -36.51 11.43
CA ARG A 31 9.24 -35.43 11.26
C ARG A 31 8.24 -35.86 10.18
N PRO A 32 6.92 -35.76 10.41
CA PRO A 32 5.99 -35.84 9.30
C PRO A 32 6.36 -34.72 8.32
N SER A 33 6.76 -35.14 7.11
CA SER A 33 6.94 -34.27 5.96
C SER A 33 5.75 -33.33 5.88
N SER A 34 5.98 -32.03 6.05
CA SER A 34 5.01 -31.02 5.68
C SER A 34 4.86 -31.12 4.17
N ALA A 35 3.94 -31.97 3.73
CA ALA A 35 3.49 -31.98 2.35
C ALA A 35 3.11 -30.53 2.03
N SER A 36 3.91 -29.89 1.18
CA SER A 36 3.61 -28.61 0.57
C SER A 36 2.23 -28.77 -0.07
N ARG A 37 1.21 -28.29 0.63
CA ARG A 37 -0.13 -28.22 0.10
C ARG A 37 -0.04 -27.16 -0.98
N ALA A 38 0.02 -27.61 -2.23
CA ALA A 38 -0.11 -26.77 -3.40
C ALA A 38 -1.22 -25.74 -3.15
N PRO A 39 -1.00 -24.45 -3.47
CA PRO A 39 -2.02 -23.43 -3.26
C PRO A 39 -3.28 -23.91 -3.98
N ARG A 40 -4.33 -24.18 -3.21
CA ARG A 40 -5.63 -24.50 -3.77
C ARG A 40 -6.03 -23.29 -4.60
N SER A 41 -6.19 -23.48 -5.90
CA SER A 41 -6.80 -22.55 -6.84
C SER A 41 -8.29 -22.42 -6.53
N GLY A 42 -8.61 -21.93 -5.33
CA GLY A 42 -9.90 -21.29 -5.08
C GLY A 42 -9.80 -19.89 -5.65
N GLY A 43 -10.66 -19.55 -6.61
CA GLY A 43 -10.78 -18.20 -7.13
C GLY A 43 -10.85 -17.22 -5.96
N ARG A 44 -9.89 -16.31 -5.90
CA ARG A 44 -9.81 -15.30 -4.85
C ARG A 44 -11.08 -14.45 -4.98
N PRO A 45 -11.89 -14.28 -3.91
CA PRO A 45 -13.01 -13.35 -3.97
C PRO A 45 -12.47 -11.99 -4.43
N ALA A 46 -13.18 -11.32 -5.35
CA ALA A 46 -12.75 -10.07 -5.98
C ALA A 46 -12.23 -9.10 -4.90
N GLU A 47 -10.91 -8.97 -4.84
CA GLU A 47 -10.22 -8.20 -3.80
C GLU A 47 -10.58 -6.74 -4.03
N VAL A 48 -11.35 -6.16 -3.10
CA VAL A 48 -11.75 -4.74 -3.19
C VAL A 48 -10.50 -3.90 -3.01
N ILE A 49 -10.03 -3.30 -4.11
CA ILE A 49 -8.86 -2.41 -4.08
C ILE A 49 -9.25 -1.14 -3.31
N PRO A 50 -8.58 -0.79 -2.20
CA PRO A 50 -8.92 0.37 -1.41
C PRO A 50 -8.44 1.66 -2.10
N LEU A 51 -9.31 2.24 -2.93
CA LEU A 51 -9.06 3.49 -3.64
C LEU A 51 -9.35 4.70 -2.73
N VAL A 52 -8.47 5.71 -2.79
CA VAL A 52 -8.55 6.94 -2.00
C VAL A 52 -8.35 8.17 -2.90
N PRO A 53 -9.31 9.10 -2.97
CA PRO A 53 -10.69 8.97 -2.51
C PRO A 53 -11.42 7.84 -3.26
N LEU A 54 -12.52 7.33 -2.68
CA LEU A 54 -13.32 6.31 -3.36
C LEU A 54 -14.01 6.94 -4.59
N PRO A 55 -13.87 6.35 -5.80
CA PRO A 55 -14.57 6.83 -6.98
C PRO A 55 -16.09 6.73 -6.81
N ALA A 56 -16.83 7.52 -7.59
CA ALA A 56 -18.30 7.54 -7.54
C ALA A 56 -18.93 6.15 -7.78
N SER A 57 -18.29 5.29 -8.58
CA SER A 57 -18.71 3.90 -8.81
C SER A 57 -17.52 3.03 -9.16
N VAL A 58 -17.46 1.82 -8.58
CA VAL A 58 -16.50 0.77 -8.93
C VAL A 58 -17.29 -0.52 -9.21
N ARG A 59 -17.01 -1.16 -10.35
CA ARG A 59 -17.62 -2.44 -10.71
C ARG A 59 -16.52 -3.43 -11.06
N PRO A 60 -16.35 -4.52 -10.29
CA PRO A 60 -15.48 -5.61 -10.69
C PRO A 60 -15.94 -6.18 -12.03
N ALA A 61 -14.98 -6.51 -12.89
CA ALA A 61 -15.21 -7.20 -14.15
C ALA A 61 -14.26 -8.40 -14.24
N ASP A 62 -14.67 -9.42 -15.00
CA ASP A 62 -13.85 -10.60 -15.21
C ASP A 62 -12.68 -10.30 -16.16
N GLY A 63 -11.54 -10.93 -15.88
CA GLY A 63 -10.31 -10.76 -16.65
C GLY A 63 -9.21 -10.06 -15.84
N ALA A 64 -7.98 -10.23 -16.30
CA ALA A 64 -6.81 -9.57 -15.75
C ALA A 64 -6.11 -8.83 -16.88
N TRP A 65 -5.58 -7.65 -16.56
CA TRP A 65 -4.64 -6.99 -17.45
C TRP A 65 -3.25 -7.54 -17.20
N GLU A 66 -2.68 -8.22 -18.20
CA GLU A 66 -1.30 -8.72 -18.18
C GLU A 66 -0.47 -7.92 -19.19
N PRO A 67 0.14 -6.80 -18.76
CA PRO A 67 0.94 -5.97 -19.64
C PRO A 67 2.16 -6.72 -20.16
N ALA A 68 2.45 -6.55 -21.44
CA ALA A 68 3.68 -7.05 -22.04
C ALA A 68 4.92 -6.33 -21.44
N LEU A 69 6.09 -6.98 -21.59
CA LEU A 69 7.39 -6.41 -21.18
C LEU A 69 7.67 -5.06 -21.84
N THR A 70 7.09 -4.85 -23.02
CA THR A 70 7.02 -3.55 -23.70
C THR A 70 5.58 -3.22 -24.02
N PHE A 71 5.13 -2.01 -23.71
CA PHE A 71 3.79 -1.56 -24.08
C PHE A 71 3.81 -0.10 -24.54
N GLU A 72 2.72 0.28 -25.21
CA GLU A 72 2.57 1.60 -25.80
C GLU A 72 1.39 2.34 -25.15
N VAL A 73 1.58 3.63 -24.87
CA VAL A 73 0.52 4.54 -24.43
C VAL A 73 0.01 5.30 -25.64
N SER A 74 -1.22 5.02 -26.04
CA SER A 74 -1.88 5.65 -27.18
C SER A 74 -2.81 6.76 -26.74
N ILE A 75 -2.95 7.79 -27.57
CA ILE A 75 -3.75 9.00 -27.30
C ILE A 75 -4.78 9.21 -28.40
N SER A 76 -5.98 9.70 -28.08
CA SER A 76 -7.05 9.96 -29.05
C SER A 76 -6.76 11.12 -29.99
N ASP A 77 -6.04 12.13 -29.51
CA ASP A 77 -5.64 13.29 -30.26
C ASP A 77 -4.17 13.64 -29.98
N ALA A 78 -3.60 14.50 -30.82
CA ALA A 78 -2.20 14.86 -30.78
C ALA A 78 -1.90 16.10 -29.91
N SER A 79 -2.83 16.53 -29.04
CA SER A 79 -2.64 17.72 -28.21
C SER A 79 -1.46 17.58 -27.24
N ASP A 80 -0.79 18.70 -26.99
CA ASP A 80 0.38 18.73 -26.10
C ASP A 80 0.02 18.30 -24.67
N ASP A 81 -1.16 18.69 -24.18
CA ASP A 81 -1.68 18.30 -22.87
C ASP A 81 -1.83 16.77 -22.75
N LEU A 82 -2.43 16.13 -23.76
CA LEU A 82 -2.64 14.68 -23.73
C LEU A 82 -1.32 13.92 -23.90
N ARG A 83 -0.35 14.47 -24.66
CA ARG A 83 1.03 13.92 -24.73
C ARG A 83 1.76 14.01 -23.40
N ALA A 84 1.63 15.12 -22.68
CA ALA A 84 2.19 15.27 -21.34
C ALA A 84 1.60 14.22 -20.38
N LEU A 85 0.27 14.04 -20.41
CA LEU A 85 -0.42 13.03 -19.60
C LEU A 85 -0.06 11.59 -20.01
N ALA A 86 0.18 11.34 -21.30
CA ALA A 86 0.67 10.04 -21.77
C ALA A 86 2.07 9.73 -21.22
N THR A 87 2.92 10.74 -21.07
CA THR A 87 4.24 10.61 -20.43
C THR A 87 4.09 10.23 -18.95
N VAL A 88 3.14 10.85 -18.24
CA VAL A 88 2.81 10.47 -16.86
C VAL A 88 2.32 9.03 -16.78
N ALA A 89 1.51 8.57 -17.74
CA ALA A 89 1.04 7.18 -17.79
C ALA A 89 2.20 6.18 -18.00
N VAL A 90 3.16 6.52 -18.87
CA VAL A 90 4.41 5.76 -19.07
C VAL A 90 5.14 5.61 -17.73
N ASP A 91 5.33 6.70 -17.00
CA ASP A 91 6.03 6.69 -15.71
C ASP A 91 5.29 5.84 -14.66
N ILE A 92 3.97 6.01 -14.52
CA ILE A 92 3.15 5.25 -13.57
C ILE A 92 3.29 3.75 -13.78
N VAL A 93 3.18 3.30 -15.04
CA VAL A 93 3.22 1.86 -15.33
C VAL A 93 4.64 1.33 -15.22
N ARG A 94 5.65 2.07 -15.72
CA ARG A 94 7.06 1.70 -15.54
C ARG A 94 7.41 1.51 -14.06
N ASP A 95 7.01 2.44 -13.20
CA ASP A 95 7.32 2.40 -11.78
C ASP A 95 6.55 1.30 -11.02
N ALA A 96 5.37 0.91 -11.51
CA ALA A 96 4.56 -0.12 -10.87
C ALA A 96 5.00 -1.54 -11.23
N ILE A 97 5.30 -1.81 -12.51
CA ILE A 97 5.48 -3.18 -13.03
C ILE A 97 6.76 -3.37 -13.84
N GLY A 98 7.60 -2.34 -14.01
CA GLY A 98 8.92 -2.45 -14.63
C GLY A 98 8.92 -2.59 -16.16
N SER A 99 7.78 -2.46 -16.82
CA SER A 99 7.69 -2.57 -18.28
C SER A 99 8.32 -1.35 -18.98
N ALA A 100 9.00 -1.60 -20.10
CA ALA A 100 9.49 -0.54 -20.97
C ALA A 100 8.30 0.05 -21.75
N ALA A 101 8.05 1.34 -21.51
CA ALA A 101 6.84 2.02 -21.95
C ALA A 101 7.20 3.20 -22.87
N SER A 102 6.44 3.38 -23.94
CA SER A 102 6.60 4.54 -24.83
C SER A 102 5.25 5.14 -25.21
N VAL A 103 5.21 6.44 -25.46
CA VAL A 103 4.04 7.10 -26.03
C VAL A 103 3.97 6.82 -27.54
N ALA A 104 2.78 6.50 -28.02
CA ALA A 104 2.52 6.26 -29.44
C ALA A 104 2.83 7.49 -30.28
N ARG A 105 3.41 7.25 -31.46
CA ARG A 105 3.74 8.33 -32.40
C ARG A 105 2.49 8.90 -33.06
N ASP A 106 1.57 8.01 -33.43
CA ASP A 106 0.35 8.34 -34.16
C ASP A 106 -0.86 8.37 -33.22
N ALA A 107 -1.55 9.50 -33.17
CA ALA A 107 -2.81 9.63 -32.42
C ALA A 107 -3.93 8.83 -33.11
N GLY A 108 -4.82 8.23 -32.32
CA GLY A 108 -5.98 7.47 -32.78
C GLY A 108 -5.76 5.98 -33.03
N ALA A 109 -4.51 5.51 -33.10
CA ALA A 109 -4.21 4.08 -33.18
C ALA A 109 -4.15 3.46 -31.77
N ARG A 110 -5.04 2.50 -31.48
CA ARG A 110 -5.03 1.79 -30.19
C ARG A 110 -4.04 0.63 -30.23
N ALA A 111 -3.04 0.67 -29.36
CA ALA A 111 -2.16 -0.47 -29.11
C ALA A 111 -2.89 -1.52 -28.27
N ARG A 112 -2.90 -2.79 -28.73
CA ARG A 112 -3.46 -3.91 -27.94
C ARG A 112 -2.64 -4.12 -26.67
N GLY A 113 -3.32 -4.32 -25.54
CA GLY A 113 -2.69 -4.58 -24.25
C GLY A 113 -1.98 -3.36 -23.64
N GLY A 114 -1.99 -2.20 -24.32
CA GLY A 114 -1.42 -0.95 -23.85
C GLY A 114 -2.39 -0.11 -23.01
N VAL A 115 -2.00 1.14 -22.77
CA VAL A 115 -2.85 2.16 -22.13
C VAL A 115 -3.38 3.10 -23.21
N HIS A 116 -4.66 3.40 -23.19
CA HIS A 116 -5.31 4.30 -24.14
C HIS A 116 -5.95 5.48 -23.41
N LEU A 117 -5.50 6.70 -23.71
CA LEU A 117 -6.05 7.94 -23.16
C LEU A 117 -6.95 8.60 -24.20
N VAL A 118 -8.20 8.88 -23.82
CA VAL A 118 -9.23 9.35 -24.76
C VAL A 118 -9.94 10.58 -24.22
N LEU A 119 -9.86 11.67 -24.98
CA LEU A 119 -10.73 12.82 -24.78
C LEU A 119 -12.07 12.60 -25.49
N ASP A 120 -13.13 12.55 -24.72
CA ASP A 120 -14.51 12.35 -25.15
C ASP A 120 -15.42 13.31 -24.35
N PRO A 121 -15.88 14.41 -24.97
CA PRO A 121 -16.67 15.44 -24.29
C PRO A 121 -17.98 14.94 -23.66
N SER A 122 -18.45 13.74 -24.02
CA SER A 122 -19.71 13.17 -23.51
C SER A 122 -19.54 12.40 -22.18
N VAL A 123 -18.30 12.13 -21.76
CA VAL A 123 -18.01 11.34 -20.57
C VAL A 123 -18.46 12.07 -19.31
N VAL A 124 -19.27 11.40 -18.50
CA VAL A 124 -19.79 11.92 -17.22
C VAL A 124 -20.42 13.31 -17.41
N ASP A 125 -21.30 13.43 -18.41
CA ASP A 125 -22.01 14.66 -18.76
C ASP A 125 -21.08 15.86 -19.02
N GLY A 126 -19.87 15.59 -19.50
CA GLY A 126 -18.86 16.61 -19.82
C GLY A 126 -18.15 17.20 -18.60
N HIS A 127 -18.29 16.58 -17.42
CA HIS A 127 -17.69 17.09 -16.19
C HIS A 127 -16.15 17.19 -16.33
N PRO A 128 -15.51 18.33 -16.02
CA PRO A 128 -14.08 18.54 -16.28
C PRO A 128 -13.16 17.51 -15.62
N GLU A 129 -13.49 17.10 -14.40
CA GLU A 129 -12.75 16.10 -13.61
C GLU A 129 -13.33 14.67 -13.74
N GLY A 130 -14.43 14.52 -14.50
CA GLY A 130 -15.10 13.25 -14.67
C GLY A 130 -14.30 12.31 -15.56
N TYR A 131 -14.14 11.05 -15.14
CA TYR A 131 -13.43 10.04 -15.91
C TYR A 131 -14.10 8.67 -15.82
N ARG A 132 -13.78 7.83 -16.79
CA ARG A 132 -14.07 6.39 -16.79
C ARG A 132 -12.76 5.66 -17.01
N LEU A 133 -12.39 4.83 -16.02
CA LEU A 133 -11.26 3.92 -16.09
C LEU A 133 -11.78 2.50 -16.33
N THR A 134 -11.32 1.86 -17.41
CA THR A 134 -11.61 0.46 -17.73
C THR A 134 -10.30 -0.30 -17.79
N ILE A 135 -10.22 -1.43 -17.09
CA ILE A 135 -9.05 -2.31 -17.08
C ILE A 135 -9.53 -3.70 -17.45
N GLY A 136 -8.95 -4.31 -18.49
CA GLY A 136 -9.31 -5.65 -18.93
C GLY A 136 -8.21 -6.31 -19.76
N ALA A 137 -8.50 -7.49 -20.31
CA ALA A 137 -7.52 -8.26 -21.09
C ALA A 137 -6.98 -7.50 -22.32
N ASP A 138 -7.79 -6.61 -22.91
CA ASP A 138 -7.40 -5.80 -24.07
C ASP A 138 -6.55 -4.55 -23.72
N GLY A 139 -6.29 -4.31 -22.43
CA GLY A 139 -5.53 -3.15 -21.96
C GLY A 139 -6.27 -2.28 -20.96
N VAL A 140 -5.72 -1.08 -20.77
CA VAL A 140 -6.29 -0.03 -19.93
C VAL A 140 -6.82 1.10 -20.81
N GLU A 141 -8.02 1.58 -20.52
CA GLU A 141 -8.59 2.77 -21.17
C GLU A 141 -9.01 3.80 -20.12
N ILE A 142 -8.58 5.05 -20.31
CA ILE A 142 -9.01 6.20 -19.53
C ILE A 142 -9.70 7.17 -20.47
N ARG A 143 -11.01 7.33 -20.29
CA ARG A 143 -11.85 8.28 -21.01
C ARG A 143 -12.22 9.45 -20.11
N ALA A 144 -12.14 10.67 -20.60
CA ALA A 144 -12.59 11.87 -19.90
C ALA A 144 -12.97 12.99 -20.86
N ALA A 145 -13.77 13.96 -20.40
CA ALA A 145 -14.11 15.12 -21.21
C ALA A 145 -12.92 16.07 -21.43
N GLN A 146 -12.01 16.14 -20.46
CA GLN A 146 -10.87 17.07 -20.43
C GLN A 146 -9.64 16.42 -19.81
N GLY A 147 -8.48 17.07 -19.95
CA GLY A 147 -7.21 16.60 -19.38
C GLY A 147 -7.24 16.41 -17.85
N ALA A 148 -8.03 17.22 -17.12
CA ALA A 148 -8.18 17.06 -15.67
C ALA A 148 -8.78 15.69 -15.30
N GLY A 149 -9.84 15.24 -15.99
CA GLY A 149 -10.39 13.90 -15.81
C GLY A 149 -9.39 12.79 -16.18
N ILE A 150 -8.61 12.94 -17.26
CA ILE A 150 -7.53 11.99 -17.59
C ILE A 150 -6.51 11.91 -16.44
N PHE A 151 -6.10 13.06 -15.89
CA PHE A 151 -5.19 13.12 -14.76
C PHE A 151 -5.70 12.36 -13.54
N TYR A 152 -6.96 12.56 -13.13
CA TYR A 152 -7.56 11.81 -12.01
C TYR A 152 -7.72 10.32 -12.30
N GLY A 153 -8.02 9.96 -13.55
CA GLY A 153 -8.01 8.58 -14.02
C GLY A 153 -6.63 7.93 -13.86
N LEU A 154 -5.56 8.65 -14.20
CA LEU A 154 -4.18 8.20 -13.99
C LEU A 154 -3.82 8.04 -12.51
N GLN A 155 -4.28 8.95 -11.64
CA GLN A 155 -4.09 8.78 -10.20
C GLN A 155 -4.79 7.53 -9.66
N THR A 156 -5.96 7.20 -10.20
CA THR A 156 -6.70 5.97 -9.85
C THR A 156 -5.98 4.73 -10.37
N LEU A 157 -5.50 4.76 -11.62
CA LEU A 157 -4.71 3.68 -12.20
C LEU A 157 -3.45 3.40 -11.37
N ARG A 158 -2.72 4.45 -10.97
CA ARG A 158 -1.54 4.32 -10.09
C ARG A 158 -1.86 3.57 -8.80
N GLN A 159 -3.00 3.87 -8.16
CA GLN A 159 -3.40 3.18 -6.93
C GLN A 159 -3.75 1.72 -7.17
N VAL A 160 -4.46 1.42 -8.26
CA VAL A 160 -4.76 0.04 -8.67
C VAL A 160 -3.46 -0.74 -8.89
N LEU A 161 -2.54 -0.20 -9.70
CA LEU A 161 -1.29 -0.89 -10.01
C LEU A 161 -0.39 -1.05 -8.80
N ALA A 162 -0.33 -0.04 -7.92
CA ALA A 162 0.41 -0.15 -6.66
C ALA A 162 -0.15 -1.24 -5.74
N ALA A 163 -1.47 -1.45 -5.73
CA ALA A 163 -2.12 -2.48 -4.93
C ALA A 163 -1.97 -3.90 -5.53
N THR A 164 -1.85 -4.00 -6.86
CA THR A 164 -1.78 -5.30 -7.57
C THR A 164 -0.37 -5.70 -7.99
N ALA A 165 0.64 -4.85 -7.82
CA ALA A 165 2.03 -5.16 -8.19
C ALA A 165 2.54 -6.43 -7.47
N PRO A 166 3.44 -7.22 -8.10
CA PRO A 166 3.94 -8.46 -7.50
C PRO A 166 4.56 -8.29 -6.11
N ASP A 167 5.21 -7.16 -5.85
CA ASP A 167 5.83 -6.80 -4.59
C ASP A 167 4.97 -5.86 -3.73
N ALA A 168 3.70 -5.63 -4.10
CA ALA A 168 2.79 -4.73 -3.40
C ALA A 168 2.69 -5.03 -1.90
N ARG A 169 2.69 -6.32 -1.50
CA ARG A 169 2.69 -6.73 -0.09
C ARG A 169 3.98 -6.36 0.64
N SER A 170 5.13 -6.46 -0.03
CA SER A 170 6.42 -6.06 0.52
C SER A 170 6.55 -4.54 0.65
N ARG A 171 5.89 -3.78 -0.24
CA ARG A 171 5.78 -2.31 -0.14
C ARG A 171 4.74 -1.88 0.88
N ALA A 172 3.62 -2.60 0.99
CA ALA A 172 2.53 -2.30 1.91
C ALA A 172 3.05 -2.38 3.36
N GLY A 173 3.23 -1.21 3.97
CA GLY A 173 3.80 -1.10 5.31
C GLY A 173 5.29 -0.82 5.35
N ARG A 174 5.96 -0.50 4.23
CA ARG A 174 7.30 0.11 4.25
C ARG A 174 7.16 1.64 4.33
N PRO A 175 7.59 2.30 5.42
CA PRO A 175 7.53 3.76 5.56
C PRO A 175 8.64 4.47 4.77
N VAL A 176 9.21 3.82 3.76
CA VAL A 176 10.33 4.33 2.96
C VAL A 176 9.90 4.32 1.50
N PRO A 177 10.01 5.46 0.78
CA PRO A 177 9.69 5.53 -0.63
C PRO A 177 10.48 4.50 -1.46
N ALA A 178 9.85 3.96 -2.50
CA ALA A 178 10.50 2.98 -3.39
C ALA A 178 11.65 3.60 -4.21
N ALA A 179 11.67 4.92 -4.38
CA ALA A 179 12.69 5.63 -5.14
C ALA A 179 14.05 5.77 -4.41
N LEU A 180 14.10 5.49 -3.10
CA LEU A 180 15.33 5.58 -2.33
C LEU A 180 16.11 4.26 -2.39
N ASP A 181 17.40 4.36 -2.66
CA ASP A 181 18.32 3.21 -2.54
C ASP A 181 18.55 2.81 -1.07
N ASP A 182 19.28 1.72 -0.83
CA ASP A 182 19.50 1.21 0.54
C ASP A 182 20.31 2.19 1.41
N ALA A 183 21.24 2.94 0.82
CA ALA A 183 22.05 3.92 1.53
C ALA A 183 21.21 5.14 1.92
N GLU A 184 20.40 5.66 1.01
CA GLU A 184 19.45 6.74 1.26
C GLU A 184 18.36 6.32 2.26
N ALA A 185 17.81 5.12 2.09
CA ALA A 185 16.80 4.54 2.96
C ALA A 185 17.29 4.38 4.41
N SER A 186 18.60 4.16 4.62
CA SER A 186 19.18 4.05 5.95
C SER A 186 19.06 5.33 6.80
N HIS A 187 18.89 6.49 6.15
CA HIS A 187 18.66 7.77 6.82
C HIS A 187 17.20 7.98 7.25
N VAL A 188 16.26 7.13 6.81
CA VAL A 188 14.85 7.23 7.19
C VAL A 188 14.63 6.57 8.56
N LEU A 189 14.44 7.39 9.59
CA LEU A 189 14.28 6.93 10.97
C LEU A 189 12.91 6.32 11.29
N GLY A 190 11.88 6.63 10.49
CA GLY A 190 10.51 6.17 10.71
C GLY A 190 9.48 6.91 9.86
N ALA A 191 8.21 6.81 10.25
CA ALA A 191 7.11 7.57 9.65
C ALA A 191 6.39 8.44 10.69
N GLN A 192 5.82 9.53 10.21
CA GLN A 192 4.97 10.43 10.99
C GLN A 192 3.54 10.44 10.41
N GLY A 193 2.54 10.42 11.29
CA GLY A 193 1.13 10.53 10.95
C GLY A 193 0.58 11.92 11.25
N ASN A 194 0.13 12.59 10.20
CA ASN A 194 -0.61 13.85 10.17
C ASN A 194 -2.02 13.89 10.76
N VAL A 195 -2.34 14.77 11.72
CA VAL A 195 -3.74 15.21 11.91
C VAL A 195 -3.79 16.73 11.86
N TRP A 196 -4.40 17.26 10.80
CA TRP A 196 -4.64 18.68 10.59
C TRP A 196 -5.93 19.09 11.28
N THR A 197 -5.84 20.06 12.20
CA THR A 197 -6.91 20.38 13.16
C THR A 197 -7.72 21.62 12.82
N GLU A 198 -7.45 22.25 11.68
CA GLU A 198 -8.06 23.49 11.22
C GLU A 198 -9.60 23.46 11.29
N TYR A 199 -10.20 22.30 10.96
CA TYR A 199 -11.65 22.06 11.01
C TYR A 199 -12.09 21.06 12.10
N LEU A 200 -11.16 20.54 12.92
CA LEU A 200 -11.45 19.59 14.00
C LEU A 200 -11.55 20.35 15.32
N LYS A 201 -12.74 20.89 15.60
CA LYS A 201 -12.96 21.85 16.70
C LYS A 201 -13.07 21.23 18.09
N THR A 202 -13.16 19.91 18.19
CA THR A 202 -13.33 19.21 19.47
C THR A 202 -12.34 18.05 19.59
N GLN A 203 -11.96 17.74 20.83
CA GLN A 203 -11.11 16.59 21.14
C GLN A 203 -11.70 15.29 20.57
N ASN A 204 -13.02 15.10 20.72
CA ASN A 204 -13.72 13.93 20.17
C ASN A 204 -13.55 13.81 18.65
N ALA A 205 -13.60 14.92 17.91
CA ALA A 205 -13.40 14.91 16.45
C ALA A 205 -11.94 14.56 16.09
N ILE A 206 -10.97 15.07 16.85
CA ILE A 206 -9.55 14.74 16.68
C ILE A 206 -9.33 13.25 16.95
N GLU A 207 -9.82 12.72 18.07
CA GLU A 207 -9.68 11.31 18.42
C GLU A 207 -10.33 10.39 17.37
N TYR A 208 -11.53 10.76 16.89
CA TYR A 208 -12.26 9.98 15.88
C TYR A 208 -11.52 9.92 14.54
N MET A 209 -10.81 11.00 14.19
CA MET A 209 -10.00 11.05 12.98
C MET A 209 -8.62 10.41 13.16
N THR A 210 -8.06 10.46 14.37
CA THR A 210 -6.74 9.89 14.70
C THR A 210 -6.82 8.37 14.80
N TRP A 211 -7.83 7.85 15.48
CA TRP A 211 -8.00 6.43 15.77
C TRP A 211 -9.06 5.80 14.84
N PRO A 212 -8.79 4.64 14.20
CA PRO A 212 -7.70 3.69 14.49
C PRO A 212 -6.44 3.89 13.62
N ARG A 213 -6.34 4.95 12.80
CA ARG A 213 -5.20 5.17 11.89
C ARG A 213 -3.85 5.19 12.63
N GLY A 214 -3.82 5.76 13.83
CA GLY A 214 -2.66 5.72 14.72
C GLY A 214 -2.20 4.30 15.09
N LEU A 215 -3.14 3.35 15.26
CA LEU A 215 -2.81 1.94 15.53
C LEU A 215 -2.18 1.27 14.31
N ALA A 216 -2.72 1.53 13.12
CA ALA A 216 -2.14 1.04 11.87
C ALA A 216 -0.74 1.63 11.62
N LEU A 217 -0.54 2.92 11.93
CA LEU A 217 0.79 3.53 11.86
C LEU A 217 1.75 2.87 12.85
N ALA A 218 1.34 2.65 14.10
CA ALA A 218 2.14 2.00 15.13
C ALA A 218 2.58 0.58 14.71
N GLU A 219 1.67 -0.22 14.13
CA GLU A 219 2.01 -1.53 13.54
C GLU A 219 3.11 -1.38 12.48
N VAL A 220 2.98 -0.39 11.59
CA VAL A 220 3.95 -0.12 10.52
C VAL A 220 5.30 0.41 11.02
N VAL A 221 5.35 1.14 12.13
CA VAL A 221 6.62 1.75 12.59
C VAL A 221 7.29 1.02 13.75
N TRP A 222 6.57 0.20 14.53
CA TRP A 222 7.11 -0.45 15.73
C TRP A 222 7.23 -1.97 15.61
N SER A 223 6.46 -2.65 14.75
CA SER A 223 6.60 -4.09 14.56
C SER A 223 7.82 -4.42 13.68
N PRO A 224 8.57 -5.51 13.97
CA PRO A 224 9.56 -6.05 13.04
C PRO A 224 8.97 -6.29 11.65
N ARG A 225 9.72 -6.00 10.59
CA ARG A 225 9.20 -6.01 9.21
C ARG A 225 8.66 -7.38 8.78
N ASP A 226 9.35 -8.44 9.18
CA ASP A 226 9.02 -9.83 8.90
C ASP A 226 7.83 -10.36 9.73
N ALA A 227 7.48 -9.66 10.82
CA ALA A 227 6.36 -10.01 11.69
C ALA A 227 5.05 -9.25 11.35
N ARG A 228 5.09 -8.27 10.44
CA ARG A 228 3.90 -7.50 10.03
C ARG A 228 3.00 -8.36 9.16
N ASP A 229 1.80 -8.62 9.67
CA ASP A 229 0.80 -9.41 8.98
C ASP A 229 -0.60 -8.83 9.20
N TRP A 230 -1.37 -8.72 8.12
CA TRP A 230 -2.70 -8.11 8.16
C TRP A 230 -3.70 -8.93 8.97
N ASP A 231 -3.64 -10.26 8.87
CA ASP A 231 -4.56 -11.14 9.60
C ASP A 231 -4.27 -11.09 11.09
N SER A 232 -2.99 -11.07 11.46
CA SER A 232 -2.52 -10.87 12.83
C SER A 232 -2.96 -9.49 13.37
N PHE A 233 -2.80 -8.42 12.58
CA PHE A 233 -3.27 -7.07 12.93
C PHE A 233 -4.77 -7.04 13.23
N ARG A 234 -5.57 -7.60 12.32
CA ARG A 234 -7.02 -7.69 12.50
C ARG A 234 -7.41 -8.55 13.70
N ALA A 235 -6.67 -9.62 13.99
CA ALA A 235 -6.95 -10.48 15.13
C ALA A 235 -6.68 -9.79 16.48
N TRP A 236 -5.65 -8.94 16.58
CA TRP A 236 -5.36 -8.22 17.83
C TRP A 236 -6.13 -6.91 17.98
N LEU A 237 -6.54 -6.27 16.88
CA LEU A 237 -7.22 -4.96 16.91
C LEU A 237 -8.40 -4.89 17.91
N PRO A 238 -9.33 -5.87 17.98
CA PRO A 238 -10.42 -5.85 18.97
C PRO A 238 -9.94 -5.79 20.42
N HIS A 239 -8.77 -6.34 20.74
CA HIS A 239 -8.19 -6.26 22.07
C HIS A 239 -7.81 -4.82 22.43
N VAL A 240 -7.18 -4.10 21.50
CA VAL A 240 -6.75 -2.72 21.74
C VAL A 240 -7.92 -1.74 21.68
N LEU A 241 -8.91 -1.98 20.82
CA LEU A 241 -10.13 -1.18 20.82
C LEU A 241 -10.86 -1.25 22.17
N ARG A 242 -10.95 -2.43 22.81
CA ARG A 242 -11.47 -2.54 24.19
C ARG A 242 -10.65 -1.77 25.22
N GLN A 243 -9.33 -1.61 25.00
CA GLN A 243 -8.51 -0.77 25.87
C GLN A 243 -8.83 0.71 25.66
N LEU A 244 -9.00 1.15 24.41
CA LEU A 244 -9.43 2.51 24.06
C LEU A 244 -10.80 2.84 24.66
N ASP A 245 -11.75 1.90 24.59
CA ASP A 245 -13.06 2.02 25.25
C ASP A 245 -12.91 2.25 26.75
N ARG A 246 -12.06 1.47 27.42
CA ARG A 246 -11.84 1.54 28.87
C ARG A 246 -11.26 2.88 29.33
N ILE A 247 -10.47 3.53 28.49
CA ILE A 247 -9.89 4.86 28.78
C ILE A 247 -10.73 6.00 28.19
N GLY A 248 -11.87 5.70 27.54
CA GLY A 248 -12.81 6.70 27.04
C GLY A 248 -12.38 7.42 25.77
N VAL A 249 -11.54 6.82 24.92
CA VAL A 249 -11.11 7.42 23.65
C VAL A 249 -12.20 7.27 22.59
N ASN A 250 -12.61 8.38 21.97
CA ASN A 250 -13.60 8.36 20.89
C ASN A 250 -12.94 7.98 19.56
N TYR A 251 -12.96 6.70 19.18
CA TYR A 251 -12.39 6.23 17.90
C TYR A 251 -13.48 5.90 16.86
N ARG A 252 -13.11 5.93 15.58
CA ARG A 252 -13.99 5.43 14.51
C ARG A 252 -14.03 3.88 14.53
N PRO A 253 -15.20 3.24 14.69
CA PRO A 253 -15.30 1.78 14.56
C PRO A 253 -14.84 1.33 13.16
N PRO A 254 -13.99 0.29 13.05
CA PRO A 254 -13.70 -0.34 11.76
C PRO A 254 -15.01 -0.82 11.11
N ALA A 255 -15.14 -0.66 9.80
CA ALA A 255 -16.23 -1.28 9.05
C ALA A 255 -15.87 -2.75 8.79
N ASP A 256 -16.87 -3.64 8.82
CA ASP A 256 -16.72 -5.07 8.52
C ASP A 256 -16.35 -5.34 7.05
#